data_AF-A0A3E3DGB4-F1
#
_entry.id   AF-A0A3E3DGB4-F1
#
_cell.length_a   1.000
_cell.length_b   1.000
_cell.length_c   1.000
_cell.angle_alpha   90.00
_cell.angle_beta   90.00
_cell.angle_gamma   90.00
#
_symmetry.space_group_name_H-M   'P 1'
#
loop_
_entity.id
_entity.type
_entity.pdbx_description
1 polymer ?
#
loop_
_entity_poly.entity_id
_entity_poly.type
_entity_poly.pdbx_seq_one_letter_code
_entity_poly.pdbx_strand_id
1 'polypeptide(L)'
;MNHAERYLSLVEKTKGKKLYSEYQAAFYLLSSTQELYDLALPQVSPVGIAFSAINRKIKNLEESQAMIVSIAQNLFKYETKTNISPFEISRLGYPYMELVCNGIFIASGEAKVRTRVNDQELELYLDTSSYERTKRLQKQLFRMMENQEMEDMER
;
A
#
# COMPACT_ATOMS: atom_id res chain seq x y z
N MET A 1 -2.11 -1.05 -20.75
CA MET A 1 -1.12 -1.41 -19.72
C MET A 1 -1.83 -2.15 -18.61
N ASN A 2 -1.26 -3.23 -18.09
CA ASN A 2 -1.78 -3.93 -16.92
C ASN A 2 -1.40 -3.18 -15.61
N HIS A 3 -1.87 -3.67 -14.45
CA HIS A 3 -1.61 -3.03 -13.16
C HIS A 3 -0.12 -2.91 -12.85
N ALA A 4 0.67 -3.95 -13.12
CA ALA A 4 2.10 -3.96 -12.85
C ALA A 4 2.88 -2.96 -13.71
N GLU A 5 2.55 -2.87 -14.99
CA GLU A 5 3.16 -1.92 -15.92
C GLU A 5 2.85 -0.47 -15.49
N ARG A 6 1.60 -0.18 -15.10
CA ARG A 6 1.20 1.14 -14.60
C ARG A 6 1.92 1.47 -13.30
N TYR A 7 2.04 0.51 -12.39
CA TYR A 7 2.78 0.65 -11.15
C TYR A 7 4.25 1.01 -11.41
N LEU A 8 4.94 0.24 -12.25
CA LEU A 8 6.35 0.49 -12.57
C LEU A 8 6.56 1.86 -13.22
N SER A 9 5.67 2.27 -14.14
CA SER A 9 5.71 3.60 -14.74
C SER A 9 5.66 4.73 -13.70
N LEU A 10 4.83 4.59 -12.65
CA LEU A 10 4.81 5.54 -11.54
C LEU A 10 6.10 5.49 -10.71
N VAL A 11 6.65 4.29 -10.47
CA VAL A 11 7.93 4.11 -9.76
C VAL A 11 9.07 4.81 -10.50
N GLU A 12 9.14 4.68 -11.82
CA GLU A 12 10.19 5.30 -12.65
C GLU A 12 10.23 6.83 -12.51
N LYS A 13 9.09 7.47 -12.25
CA LYS A 13 9.02 8.92 -11.99
C LYS A 13 9.81 9.36 -10.75
N THR A 14 10.13 8.45 -9.84
CA THR A 14 10.96 8.73 -8.66
C THR A 14 12.47 8.79 -8.96
N LYS A 15 12.87 8.52 -10.21
CA LYS A 15 14.27 8.57 -10.70
C LYS A 15 15.24 7.73 -9.86
N GLY A 16 14.84 6.50 -9.51
CA GLY A 16 15.70 5.54 -8.81
C GLY A 16 15.95 5.84 -7.33
N LYS A 17 15.25 6.81 -6.75
CA LYS A 17 15.25 6.99 -5.29
C LYS A 17 14.68 5.76 -4.61
N LYS A 18 15.14 5.49 -3.38
CA LYS A 18 14.57 4.44 -2.53
C LYS A 18 13.06 4.69 -2.38
N LEU A 19 12.27 3.69 -2.75
CA LEU A 19 10.82 3.77 -2.69
C LEU A 19 10.34 3.31 -1.30
N TYR A 20 9.99 4.29 -0.47
CA TYR A 20 9.44 4.03 0.86
C TYR A 20 8.03 3.40 0.78
N SER A 21 7.60 2.79 1.89
CA SER A 21 6.34 2.04 1.98
C SER A 21 5.12 2.89 1.61
N GLU A 22 5.11 4.17 1.97
CA GLU A 22 4.01 5.10 1.71
C GLU A 22 3.89 5.38 0.20
N TYR A 23 5.04 5.50 -0.49
CA TYR A 23 5.08 5.62 -1.95
C TYR A 23 4.64 4.30 -2.63
N GLN A 24 5.09 3.15 -2.13
CA GLN A 24 4.67 1.86 -2.68
C GLN A 24 3.15 1.69 -2.58
N ALA A 25 2.57 2.01 -1.43
CA ALA A 25 1.12 1.91 -1.21
C ALA A 25 0.35 2.88 -2.12
N ALA A 26 0.78 4.14 -2.18
CA ALA A 26 0.13 5.13 -3.03
C ALA A 26 0.19 4.75 -4.51
N PHE A 27 1.34 4.32 -5.02
CA PHE A 27 1.47 3.88 -6.41
C PHE A 27 0.69 2.61 -6.70
N TYR A 28 0.67 1.65 -5.77
CA TYR A 28 -0.13 0.42 -5.92
C TYR A 28 -1.61 0.74 -6.10
N LEU A 29 -2.16 1.63 -5.26
CA LEU A 29 -3.57 2.04 -5.34
C LEU A 29 -3.85 2.90 -6.58
N LEU A 30 -3.03 3.91 -6.86
CA LEU A 30 -3.24 4.83 -7.99
C LEU A 30 -3.03 4.18 -9.37
N SER A 31 -2.34 3.04 -9.43
CA SER A 31 -2.16 2.27 -10.68
C SER A 31 -3.20 1.16 -10.88
N SER A 32 -4.14 0.97 -9.94
CA SER A 32 -5.09 -0.14 -9.97
C SER A 32 -6.04 -0.14 -11.18
N THR A 33 -6.44 1.04 -11.66
CA THR A 33 -7.20 1.18 -12.92
C THR A 33 -6.49 2.14 -13.87
N GLN A 34 -6.91 2.14 -15.13
CA GLN A 34 -6.34 3.03 -16.15
C GLN A 34 -6.67 4.50 -15.83
N GLU A 35 -7.90 4.78 -15.39
CA GLU A 35 -8.39 6.13 -15.07
C GLU A 35 -7.63 6.75 -13.90
N LEU A 36 -7.40 5.97 -12.84
CA LEU A 36 -6.61 6.42 -11.69
C LEU A 36 -5.16 6.69 -12.08
N TYR A 37 -4.58 5.83 -12.91
CA TYR A 37 -3.22 5.98 -13.39
C TYR A 37 -3.07 7.24 -14.26
N ASP A 38 -3.98 7.48 -15.19
CA ASP A 38 -3.94 8.65 -16.07
C ASP A 38 -4.05 9.97 -15.29
N LEU A 39 -4.80 9.97 -14.18
CA LEU A 39 -4.87 11.11 -13.26
C LEU A 39 -3.59 11.28 -12.44
N ALA A 40 -3.00 10.18 -11.98
CA ALA A 40 -1.82 10.19 -11.12
C ALA A 40 -0.53 10.49 -11.87
N LEU A 41 -0.32 9.91 -13.05
CA LEU A 41 0.94 9.95 -13.80
C LEU A 41 1.52 11.37 -13.97
N PRO A 42 0.73 12.41 -14.33
CA PRO A 42 1.26 13.76 -14.48
C PRO A 42 1.55 14.45 -13.14
N GLN A 43 1.09 13.89 -12.02
CA GLN A 43 1.19 14.45 -10.67
C GLN A 43 2.28 13.80 -9.82
N VAL A 44 2.97 12.79 -10.35
CA VAL A 44 4.09 12.11 -9.68
C VAL A 44 5.42 12.72 -10.10
N SER A 45 6.28 13.00 -9.12
CA SER A 45 7.62 13.52 -9.32
C SER A 45 8.62 12.91 -8.32
N PRO A 46 9.94 13.15 -8.47
CA PRO A 46 10.93 12.72 -7.49
C PRO A 46 10.80 13.35 -6.09
N VAL A 47 9.92 14.34 -5.92
CA VAL A 47 9.69 15.06 -4.66
C VAL A 47 8.42 14.55 -3.96
N GLY A 48 7.50 13.91 -4.69
CA GLY A 48 6.24 13.43 -4.13
C GLY A 48 5.10 13.36 -5.14
N ILE A 49 3.89 13.21 -4.61
CA ILE A 49 2.63 13.10 -5.36
C ILE A 49 1.77 14.33 -5.07
N ALA A 50 1.37 15.07 -6.11
CA ALA A 50 0.52 16.24 -5.97
C ALA A 50 -0.97 15.87 -5.85
N PHE A 51 -1.37 15.28 -4.72
CA PHE A 51 -2.76 14.86 -4.47
C PHE A 51 -3.80 15.99 -4.60
N SER A 52 -3.43 17.24 -4.29
CA SER A 52 -4.32 18.40 -4.51
C SER A 52 -4.71 18.60 -5.98
N ALA A 53 -3.85 18.22 -6.92
CA ALA A 53 -4.16 18.25 -8.35
C ALA A 53 -5.01 17.05 -8.77
N ILE A 54 -4.79 15.87 -8.19
CA ILE A 54 -5.62 14.68 -8.41
C ILE A 54 -7.05 14.96 -7.91
N ASN A 55 -7.20 15.43 -6.67
CA ASN A 55 -8.49 15.72 -6.03
C ASN A 55 -9.34 16.78 -6.76
N ARG A 56 -8.74 17.65 -7.57
CA ARG A 56 -9.50 18.58 -8.41
C ARG A 56 -10.23 17.89 -9.56
N LYS A 57 -9.80 16.68 -9.92
CA LYS A 57 -10.31 15.91 -11.07
C LYS A 57 -11.14 14.68 -10.67
N ILE A 58 -11.16 14.29 -9.39
CA ILE A 58 -11.89 13.09 -8.92
C ILE A 58 -13.41 13.21 -9.01
N LYS A 59 -13.98 14.41 -9.19
CA LYS A 59 -15.44 14.62 -9.28
C LYS A 59 -16.10 13.86 -10.43
N ASN A 60 -15.32 13.49 -11.44
CA ASN A 60 -15.79 12.76 -12.62
C ASN A 60 -15.57 11.24 -12.50
N LEU A 61 -15.05 10.75 -11.37
CA LEU A 61 -14.80 9.34 -11.14
C LEU A 61 -15.99 8.67 -10.44
N GLU A 62 -16.00 7.34 -10.53
CA GLU A 62 -16.86 6.51 -9.69
C GLU A 62 -16.54 6.73 -8.20
N GLU A 63 -17.54 6.57 -7.32
CA GLU A 63 -17.38 6.71 -5.87
C GLU A 63 -16.25 5.81 -5.33
N SER A 64 -16.18 4.57 -5.81
CA SER A 64 -15.14 3.59 -5.45
C SER A 64 -13.74 4.09 -5.77
N GLN A 65 -13.53 4.64 -6.97
CA GLN A 65 -12.26 5.20 -7.41
C GLN A 65 -11.87 6.47 -6.63
N ALA A 66 -12.82 7.37 -6.38
CA ALA A 66 -12.59 8.55 -5.56
C ALA A 66 -12.20 8.18 -4.11
N MET A 67 -12.78 7.11 -3.58
CA MET A 67 -12.43 6.56 -2.27
C MET A 67 -11.01 5.98 -2.28
N ILE A 68 -10.63 5.23 -3.31
CA ILE A 68 -9.26 4.70 -3.48
C ILE A 68 -8.22 5.83 -3.49
N VAL A 69 -8.49 6.93 -4.21
CA VAL A 69 -7.58 8.11 -4.23
C VAL A 69 -7.44 8.71 -2.83
N SER A 70 -8.55 8.86 -2.12
CA SER A 70 -8.57 9.42 -0.77
C SER A 70 -7.79 8.53 0.21
N ILE A 71 -7.94 7.21 0.13
CA ILE A 71 -7.17 6.25 0.92
C ILE A 71 -5.68 6.33 0.57
N ALA A 72 -5.34 6.36 -0.72
CA ALA A 72 -3.96 6.50 -1.17
C ALA A 72 -3.30 7.77 -0.63
N GLN A 73 -4.03 8.89 -0.60
CA GLN A 73 -3.55 10.13 0.00
C GLN A 73 -3.29 9.96 1.50
N ASN A 74 -4.24 9.37 2.24
CA ASN A 74 -4.14 9.23 3.69
C ASN A 74 -2.96 8.33 4.07
N LEU A 75 -2.79 7.21 3.37
CA LEU A 75 -1.65 6.32 3.54
C LEU A 75 -0.33 7.00 3.19
N PHE A 76 -0.30 7.82 2.12
CA PHE A 76 0.90 8.53 1.70
C PHE A 76 1.37 9.59 2.71
N LYS A 77 0.42 10.35 3.25
CA LYS A 77 0.71 11.45 4.19
C LYS A 77 0.81 10.99 5.65
N TYR A 78 0.44 9.74 5.93
CA TYR A 78 0.20 9.25 7.28
C TYR A 78 -0.81 10.15 8.04
N GLU A 79 -1.88 10.55 7.33
CA GLU A 79 -2.87 11.47 7.87
C GLU A 79 -3.78 10.72 8.85
N THR A 80 -3.74 11.10 10.13
CA THR A 80 -4.46 10.40 11.21
C THR A 80 -5.96 10.68 11.21
N LYS A 81 -6.41 11.74 10.52
CA LYS A 81 -7.82 12.09 10.37
C LYS A 81 -8.30 11.70 8.97
N THR A 82 -9.04 10.60 8.90
CA THR A 82 -9.72 10.14 7.69
C THR A 82 -11.23 10.23 7.87
N ASN A 83 -11.94 10.70 6.85
CA ASN A 83 -13.41 10.62 6.80
C ASN A 83 -13.91 9.24 6.37
N ILE A 84 -12.99 8.38 5.90
CA ILE A 84 -13.31 7.04 5.42
C ILE A 84 -13.24 6.07 6.59
N SER A 85 -14.40 5.56 6.97
CA SER A 85 -14.62 4.57 8.00
C SER A 85 -14.32 3.15 7.51
N PRO A 86 -14.04 2.19 8.43
CA PRO A 86 -13.96 0.78 8.09
C PRO A 86 -15.23 0.26 7.38
N PHE A 87 -16.42 0.79 7.74
CA PHE A 87 -17.67 0.42 7.08
C PHE A 87 -17.69 0.88 5.61
N GLU A 88 -17.24 2.10 5.30
CA GLU A 88 -17.13 2.56 3.91
C GLU A 88 -16.14 1.72 3.10
N ILE A 89 -15.00 1.35 3.69
CA ILE A 89 -14.05 0.43 3.04
C ILE A 89 -14.72 -0.92 2.74
N SER A 90 -15.54 -1.44 3.66
CA SER A 90 -16.24 -2.71 3.45
C SER A 90 -17.23 -2.68 2.28
N ARG A 91 -17.81 -1.51 1.97
CA ARG A 91 -18.73 -1.32 0.83
C ARG A 91 -18.05 -1.30 -0.53
N LEU A 92 -16.72 -1.17 -0.60
CA LEU A 92 -15.97 -1.28 -1.85
C LEU A 92 -16.13 -2.65 -2.51
N GLY A 93 -16.39 -3.69 -1.72
CA GLY A 93 -16.58 -5.06 -2.21
C GLY A 93 -15.34 -5.63 -2.91
N TYR A 94 -15.46 -6.83 -3.48
CA TYR A 94 -14.40 -7.41 -4.29
C TYR A 94 -14.39 -6.79 -5.70
N PRO A 95 -13.21 -6.45 -6.29
CA PRO A 95 -11.86 -6.62 -5.75
C PRO A 95 -11.29 -5.40 -4.99
N TYR A 96 -12.02 -4.29 -4.93
CA TYR A 96 -11.48 -3.03 -4.41
C TYR A 96 -11.18 -3.02 -2.91
N MET A 97 -11.94 -3.76 -2.10
CA MET A 97 -11.66 -3.96 -0.69
C MET A 97 -10.33 -4.68 -0.49
N GLU A 98 -10.08 -5.76 -1.23
CA GLU A 98 -8.81 -6.49 -1.17
C GLU A 98 -7.64 -5.58 -1.60
N LEU A 99 -7.83 -4.83 -2.69
CA LEU A 99 -6.86 -3.85 -3.16
C LEU A 99 -6.51 -2.82 -2.07
N VAL A 100 -7.51 -2.27 -1.38
CA VAL A 100 -7.32 -1.30 -0.29
C VAL A 100 -6.63 -1.93 0.91
N CYS A 101 -7.03 -3.13 1.34
CA CYS A 101 -6.37 -3.85 2.43
C CYS A 101 -4.90 -4.12 2.11
N ASN A 102 -4.61 -4.54 0.88
CA ASN A 102 -3.24 -4.71 0.38
C ASN A 102 -2.46 -3.39 0.46
N GLY A 103 -3.07 -2.27 0.04
CA GLY A 103 -2.50 -0.92 0.20
C GLY A 103 -2.14 -0.58 1.65
N ILE A 104 -3.01 -0.92 2.61
CA ILE A 104 -2.78 -0.69 4.04
C ILE A 104 -1.58 -1.51 4.54
N PHE A 105 -1.50 -2.81 4.21
CA PHE A 105 -0.36 -3.66 4.60
C PHE A 105 0.96 -3.22 3.97
N ILE A 106 0.92 -2.67 2.74
CA ILE A 106 2.09 -2.08 2.11
C ILE A 106 2.53 -0.84 2.87
N ALA A 107 1.60 0.05 3.22
CA ALA A 107 1.90 1.30 3.94
C ALA A 107 2.48 1.04 5.33
N SER A 108 2.00 0.02 6.05
CA SER A 108 2.57 -0.39 7.35
C SER A 108 3.94 -1.06 7.25
N GLY A 109 4.38 -1.42 6.03
CA GLY A 109 5.64 -2.12 5.77
C GLY A 109 5.59 -3.62 6.05
N GLU A 110 4.41 -4.17 6.33
CA GLU A 110 4.19 -5.61 6.51
C GLU A 110 4.31 -6.37 5.19
N ALA A 111 3.86 -5.74 4.10
CA ALA A 111 3.99 -6.23 2.73
C ALA A 111 4.84 -5.28 1.87
N LYS A 112 5.50 -5.82 0.85
CA LYS A 112 6.19 -5.03 -0.18
C LYS A 112 5.70 -5.41 -1.56
N VAL A 113 5.50 -4.41 -2.41
CA VAL A 113 5.11 -4.66 -3.80
C VAL A 113 6.32 -5.14 -4.58
N ARG A 114 6.18 -6.28 -5.24
CA ARG A 114 7.20 -6.85 -6.13
C ARG A 114 6.57 -7.18 -7.47
N THR A 115 7.41 -7.26 -8.49
CA THR A 115 7.02 -7.69 -9.82
C THR A 115 7.60 -9.07 -10.13
N ARG A 116 6.85 -9.86 -10.88
CA ARG A 116 7.31 -11.10 -11.50
C ARG A 116 6.78 -11.18 -12.92
N VAL A 117 7.45 -11.92 -13.77
CA VAL A 117 6.90 -12.31 -15.08
C VAL A 117 6.23 -13.66 -14.90
N ASN A 118 4.96 -13.74 -15.26
CA ASN A 118 4.15 -14.97 -15.24
C ASN A 118 3.47 -15.10 -16.61
N ASP A 119 3.65 -16.23 -17.29
CA ASP A 119 3.06 -16.47 -18.62
C ASP A 119 3.22 -15.30 -19.62
N GLN A 120 4.43 -14.71 -19.67
CA GLN A 120 4.79 -13.55 -20.49
C GLN A 120 4.14 -12.21 -20.10
N GLU A 121 3.33 -12.19 -19.04
CA GLU A 121 2.76 -10.96 -18.48
C GLU A 121 3.47 -10.54 -17.20
N LEU A 122 3.62 -9.22 -17.02
CA LEU A 122 4.15 -8.66 -15.78
C LEU A 122 3.03 -8.61 -14.73
N GLU A 123 3.26 -9.25 -13.58
CA GLU A 123 2.31 -9.26 -12.46
C GLU A 123 2.89 -8.59 -11.22
N LEU A 124 2.02 -7.98 -10.42
CA LEU A 124 2.34 -7.57 -9.05
C LEU A 124 2.08 -8.73 -8.10
N TYR A 125 2.94 -8.88 -7.10
CA TYR A 125 2.67 -9.72 -5.94
C TYR A 125 3.17 -9.03 -4.66
N LEU A 126 2.65 -9.48 -3.53
CA LEU A 126 3.03 -8.95 -2.22
C LEU A 126 4.04 -9.89 -1.54
N ASP A 127 5.23 -9.35 -1.28
CA ASP A 127 6.26 -9.99 -0.48
C ASP A 127 6.03 -9.69 1.00
N THR A 128 5.60 -10.70 1.76
CA THR A 128 5.30 -10.63 3.20
C THR A 128 6.46 -11.10 4.07
N SER A 129 7.66 -11.29 3.51
CA SER A 129 8.85 -11.74 4.26
C SER A 129 9.18 -10.84 5.46
N SER A 130 8.87 -9.55 5.36
CA SER A 130 9.08 -8.57 6.44
C SER A 130 8.17 -8.87 7.63
N TYR A 131 6.88 -9.10 7.39
CA TYR A 131 5.93 -9.54 8.41
C TYR A 131 6.34 -10.88 9.04
N GLU A 132 6.69 -11.88 8.23
CA GLU A 132 7.10 -13.20 8.74
C GLU A 132 8.37 -13.14 9.60
N ARG A 133 9.31 -12.25 9.29
CA ARG A 133 10.48 -11.99 10.14
C ARG A 133 10.06 -11.40 11.49
N THR A 134 9.23 -10.36 11.49
CA THR A 134 8.75 -9.72 12.73
C THR A 134 7.99 -10.72 13.61
N LYS A 135 7.12 -11.52 13.01
CA LYS A 135 6.37 -12.58 13.69
C LYS A 135 7.28 -13.63 14.36
N ARG A 136 8.38 -14.02 13.70
CA ARG A 136 9.37 -14.95 14.29
C ARG A 136 10.10 -14.33 15.48
N LEU A 137 10.54 -13.07 15.34
CA LEU A 137 11.22 -12.34 16.42
C LEU A 137 10.30 -12.17 17.63
N GLN A 138 9.04 -11.79 17.40
CA GLN A 138 8.04 -11.64 18.46
C GLN A 138 7.81 -12.96 19.21
N LYS A 139 7.67 -14.08 18.48
CA LYS A 139 7.57 -15.41 19.10
C LYS A 139 8.79 -15.79 19.94
N GLN A 140 9.99 -15.44 19.49
CA GLN A 140 11.22 -15.69 20.24
C GLN A 140 11.27 -14.87 21.53
N LEU A 141 10.90 -13.59 21.46
CA LEU A 141 10.83 -12.71 22.63
C LEU A 141 9.83 -13.22 23.68
N PHE A 142 8.62 -13.62 23.26
CA PHE A 142 7.63 -14.18 24.20
C PHE A 142 8.14 -15.43 24.92
N ARG A 143 8.78 -16.35 24.21
CA ARG A 143 9.38 -17.54 24.83
C ARG A 143 10.49 -17.21 25.83
N MET A 144 11.30 -16.18 25.55
CA MET A 144 12.34 -15.74 26.47
C MET A 144 11.74 -15.16 27.76
N MET A 145 10.67 -14.36 27.64
CA MET A 145 9.98 -13.80 28.80
C MET A 145 9.31 -14.90 29.63
N GLU A 146 8.62 -15.86 29.00
CA GLU A 146 8.03 -17.02 29.69
C GLU A 146 9.08 -17.84 30.45
N ASN A 147 10.24 -18.09 29.83
CA ASN A 147 11.33 -18.81 30.49
C ASN A 147 11.91 -18.03 31.67
N GLN A 148 12.07 -16.71 31.55
CA GLN A 148 12.55 -15.86 32.65
C GLN A 148 11.56 -15.84 33.82
N GLU A 149 10.26 -15.73 33.56
CA GLU A 149 9.23 -15.79 34.60
C GLU A 149 9.23 -17.14 35.34
N MET A 150 9.46 -18.24 34.63
CA MET A 150 9.60 -19.56 35.25
C MET A 150 10.88 -19.66 36.11
N GLU A 151 12.02 -19.18 35.60
CA GLU A 151 13.28 -19.17 36.35
C GLU A 151 13.21 -18.31 37.61
N ASP A 152 12.44 -17.21 37.59
CA ASP A 152 12.23 -16.34 38.75
C ASP A 152 11.26 -16.95 39.78
N MET A 153 10.33 -17.82 39.38
CA MET A 153 9.44 -18.56 40.29
C MET A 153 10.13 -19.75 40.98
N GLU A 154 11.20 -20.29 40.39
CA GLU A 154 11.97 -21.41 40.94
C GLU A 154 13.09 -20.99 41.92
N ARG A 155 13.26 -19.69 42.17
CA ARG A 155 14.23 -19.11 43.12
C ARG A 155 13.57 -18.64 44.41
#